data_AF-A0A920L7Q7-F1
#
_entry.id   AF-A0A920L7Q7-F1
#
_cell.length_a   1.000
_cell.length_b   1.000
_cell.length_c   1.000
_cell.angle_alpha   90.00
_cell.angle_beta   90.00
_cell.angle_gamma   90.00
#
_symmetry.space_group_name_H-M   'P 1'
#
loop_
_entity.id
_entity.type
_entity.pdbx_description
1 polymer ?
#
loop_
_entity_poly.entity_id
_entity_poly.type
_entity_poly.pdbx_seq_one_letter_code
_entity_poly.pdbx_strand_id
1 'polypeptide(L)'
;MTSQKKSFSFDELVECSQGRLFGEGNAQLPHSEMLMFDSIQHIDATSGDYKKGFMEASLSINPSLWFFDCHFTNDPVMPGCLGLDAMWQLVGFFTLVGQDTLEEGEH
;
A
#
# COMPACT_ATOMS: atom_id res chain seq x y z
N MET A 1 -20.41 5.86 13.67
CA MET A 1 -19.24 6.48 13.01
C MET A 1 -18.02 5.68 13.46
N THR A 2 -17.80 4.53 12.85
CA THR A 2 -16.57 3.75 13.05
C THR A 2 -15.41 4.58 12.51
N SER A 3 -14.37 4.75 13.33
CA SER A 3 -13.21 5.56 12.97
C SER A 3 -12.43 4.81 11.90
N GLN A 4 -12.55 5.25 10.65
CA GLN A 4 -11.77 4.70 9.55
C GLN A 4 -10.28 4.88 9.87
N LYS A 5 -9.56 3.76 9.86
CA LYS A 5 -8.12 3.77 10.12
C LYS A 5 -7.41 4.57 9.01
N LYS A 6 -6.58 5.53 9.42
CA LYS A 6 -5.93 6.50 8.51
C LYS A 6 -4.45 6.22 8.24
N SER A 7 -3.89 5.16 8.81
CA SER A 7 -2.50 4.77 8.66
C SER A 7 -2.35 3.26 8.89
N PHE A 8 -1.35 2.63 8.29
CA PHE A 8 -1.11 1.19 8.40
C PHE A 8 0.39 0.92 8.58
N SER A 9 0.75 0.06 9.53
CA SER A 9 2.14 -0.37 9.75
C SER A 9 2.57 -1.46 8.77
N PHE A 10 3.88 -1.71 8.68
CA PHE A 10 4.42 -2.79 7.84
C PHE A 10 3.76 -4.14 8.12
N ASP A 11 3.62 -4.52 9.39
CA ASP A 11 2.99 -5.79 9.78
C ASP A 11 1.56 -5.89 9.24
N GLU A 12 0.80 -4.81 9.26
CA GLU A 12 -0.58 -4.79 8.73
C GLU A 12 -0.62 -4.89 7.21
N LEU A 13 0.35 -4.29 6.52
CA LEU A 13 0.50 -4.44 5.07
C LEU A 13 0.87 -5.89 4.70
N VAL A 14 1.70 -6.54 5.54
CA VAL A 14 1.99 -7.97 5.42
C VAL A 14 0.72 -8.80 5.63
N GLU A 15 -0.11 -8.49 6.63
CA GLU A 15 -1.41 -9.14 6.82
C GLU A 15 -2.32 -8.96 5.59
N CYS A 16 -2.32 -7.78 4.96
CA CYS A 16 -3.04 -7.53 3.72
C CYS A 16 -2.53 -8.41 2.57
N SER A 17 -1.21 -8.55 2.41
CA SER A 17 -0.61 -9.43 1.39
C SER A 17 -0.93 -10.90 1.59
N GLN A 18 -1.31 -11.30 2.81
CA GLN A 18 -1.68 -12.66 3.16
C GLN A 18 -3.21 -12.86 3.21
N GLY A 19 -3.99 -11.85 2.78
CA GLY A 19 -5.45 -11.90 2.74
C GLY A 19 -6.14 -11.86 4.10
N ARG A 20 -5.43 -11.42 5.14
CA ARG A 20 -5.96 -11.43 6.53
C ARG A 20 -6.46 -10.07 7.02
N LEU A 21 -6.25 -9.01 6.24
CA LEU A 21 -6.65 -7.66 6.64
C LEU A 21 -8.10 -7.32 6.27
N PHE A 22 -8.52 -7.58 5.02
CA PHE A 22 -9.84 -7.22 4.49
C PHE A 22 -10.75 -8.43 4.22
N GLY A 23 -10.38 -9.63 4.70
CA GLY A 23 -11.18 -10.84 4.53
C GLY A 23 -10.92 -11.62 3.23
N GLU A 24 -11.46 -12.83 3.18
CA GLU A 24 -11.26 -13.78 2.07
C GLU A 24 -12.00 -13.33 0.80
N GLY A 25 -11.34 -13.44 -0.36
CA GLY A 25 -11.91 -13.06 -1.66
C GLY A 25 -11.73 -11.59 -2.05
N ASN A 26 -11.27 -10.74 -1.13
CA ASN A 26 -10.91 -9.36 -1.40
C ASN A 26 -9.49 -9.22 -1.95
N ALA A 27 -9.18 -8.05 -2.53
CA ALA A 27 -7.86 -7.81 -3.11
C ALA A 27 -6.75 -7.83 -2.05
N GLN A 28 -5.56 -8.25 -2.47
CA GLN A 28 -4.38 -8.40 -1.62
C GLN A 28 -3.26 -7.52 -2.16
N LEU A 29 -2.43 -7.00 -1.27
CA LEU A 29 -1.17 -6.39 -1.66
C LEU A 29 -0.18 -7.47 -2.16
N PRO A 30 0.79 -7.11 -3.00
CA PRO A 30 1.92 -7.98 -3.30
C PRO A 30 2.67 -8.35 -2.01
N HIS A 31 3.35 -9.50 -2.03
CA HIS A 31 4.07 -10.03 -0.88
C HIS A 31 5.57 -9.84 -1.02
N SER A 32 6.27 -9.72 0.12
CA SER A 32 7.74 -9.71 0.20
C SER A 32 8.37 -8.65 -0.71
N GLU A 33 9.32 -9.03 -1.58
CA GLU A 33 10.13 -8.13 -2.40
C GLU A 33 9.35 -7.33 -3.45
N MET A 34 8.06 -7.63 -3.64
CA MET A 34 7.16 -6.87 -4.51
C MET A 34 6.28 -5.87 -3.74
N LEU A 35 6.27 -5.88 -2.41
CA LEU A 35 5.59 -4.86 -1.61
C LEU A 35 6.46 -3.60 -1.56
N MET A 36 6.04 -2.52 -2.23
CA MET A 36 6.89 -1.36 -2.52
C MET A 36 6.74 -0.18 -1.57
N PHE A 37 6.27 -0.42 -0.34
CA PHE A 37 6.22 0.57 0.73
C PHE A 37 6.15 -0.13 2.10
N ASP A 38 6.72 0.51 3.11
CA ASP A 38 6.81 -0.02 4.48
C ASP A 38 5.64 0.44 5.36
N SER A 39 5.01 1.55 4.99
CA SER A 39 3.93 2.13 5.78
C SER A 39 3.02 3.01 4.94
N ILE A 40 1.76 3.08 5.34
CA ILE A 40 0.81 4.10 4.91
C ILE A 40 0.64 5.07 6.08
N GLN A 41 1.03 6.32 5.92
CA GLN A 41 1.05 7.32 7.00
C GLN A 41 -0.24 8.14 7.07
N HIS A 42 -0.89 8.33 5.92
CA HIS A 42 -2.12 9.10 5.84
C HIS A 42 -3.06 8.56 4.78
N ILE A 43 -4.35 8.47 5.12
CA ILE A 43 -5.46 8.20 4.22
C ILE A 43 -6.57 9.19 4.54
N ASP A 44 -7.10 9.83 3.50
CA ASP A 44 -8.26 10.70 3.62
C ASP A 44 -9.13 10.61 2.37
N ALA A 45 -10.42 10.31 2.53
CA ALA A 45 -11.35 10.10 1.42
C ALA A 45 -11.79 11.40 0.71
N THR A 46 -11.53 12.56 1.30
CA THR A 46 -12.10 13.86 0.89
C THR A 46 -11.07 14.91 0.50
N SER A 47 -9.79 14.65 0.79
CA SER A 47 -8.70 15.54 0.45
C SER A 47 -8.11 15.24 -0.94
N GLY A 48 -6.86 15.68 -1.17
CA GLY A 48 -6.21 15.68 -2.48
C GLY A 48 -6.63 16.86 -3.37
N ASP A 49 -6.01 16.93 -4.55
CA ASP A 49 -6.21 18.02 -5.51
C ASP A 49 -7.63 18.03 -6.08
N TYR A 50 -8.23 16.84 -6.22
CA TYR A 50 -9.56 16.65 -6.78
C TYR A 50 -10.66 16.45 -5.72
N LYS A 51 -10.32 16.52 -4.42
CA LYS A 51 -11.25 16.30 -3.30
C LYS A 51 -11.98 14.94 -3.36
N LYS A 52 -11.24 13.90 -3.77
CA LYS A 52 -11.76 12.55 -4.01
C LYS A 52 -10.92 11.44 -3.38
N GLY A 53 -9.95 11.80 -2.55
CA GLY A 53 -9.04 10.84 -1.95
C GLY A 53 -7.61 11.32 -1.98
N PHE A 54 -6.87 10.96 -0.94
CA PHE A 54 -5.44 11.13 -0.82
C PHE A 54 -4.87 10.00 0.02
N MET A 55 -3.69 9.51 -0.38
CA MET A 55 -2.92 8.54 0.40
C MET A 55 -1.44 8.91 0.35
N GLU A 56 -0.78 8.81 1.49
CA GLU A 56 0.66 8.99 1.64
C GLU A 56 1.28 7.73 2.24
N ALA A 57 2.27 7.18 1.54
CA ALA A 57 3.01 6.01 1.94
C ALA A 57 4.52 6.26 1.84
N SER A 58 5.31 5.44 2.50
CA SER A 58 6.77 5.60 2.53
C SER A 58 7.48 4.26 2.40
N LEU A 59 8.60 4.27 1.66
CA LEU A 59 9.55 3.17 1.54
C LEU A 59 10.92 3.62 2.07
N SER A 60 11.51 2.84 2.96
CA SER A 60 12.80 3.12 3.58
C SER A 60 13.93 2.66 2.67
N ILE A 61 14.59 3.60 2.00
CA ILE A 61 15.69 3.28 1.09
C ILE A 61 16.96 2.94 1.87
N ASN A 62 17.52 1.77 1.59
CA ASN A 62 18.82 1.35 2.10
C ASN A 62 19.59 0.57 1.00
N PRO A 63 20.94 0.53 1.05
CA PRO A 63 21.74 -0.12 0.00
C PRO A 63 21.55 -1.63 -0.12
N SER A 64 20.93 -2.29 0.87
CA SER A 64 20.68 -3.75 0.86
C SER A 64 19.34 -4.14 0.24
N LEU A 65 18.57 -3.20 -0.33
CA LEU A 65 17.35 -3.55 -1.06
C LEU A 65 17.71 -4.35 -2.32
N TRP A 66 17.02 -5.48 -2.50
CA TRP A 66 17.31 -6.50 -3.51
C TRP A 66 17.53 -5.97 -4.93
N PHE A 67 16.77 -4.94 -5.31
CA PHE A 67 16.79 -4.42 -6.67
C PHE A 67 18.10 -3.68 -7.00
N PHE A 68 18.82 -3.18 -6.00
CA PHE A 68 20.11 -2.52 -6.23
C PHE A 68 21.20 -3.52 -6.64
N ASP A 69 21.11 -4.77 -6.22
CA ASP A 69 22.08 -5.82 -6.59
C ASP A 69 21.98 -6.21 -8.07
N CYS A 70 20.80 -6.04 -8.68
CA CYS A 70 20.54 -6.45 -10.06
C CYS A 70 20.26 -5.30 -11.04
N HIS A 71 20.08 -4.05 -10.57
CA HIS A 71 19.66 -2.94 -11.41
C HIS A 71 20.41 -1.65 -11.04
N PHE A 72 21.56 -1.34 -11.62
CA PHE A 72 22.40 -2.15 -12.52
C PHE A 72 23.71 -2.52 -11.83
N THR A 73 24.40 -3.55 -12.32
CA THR A 73 25.73 -3.89 -11.80
C THR A 73 26.68 -2.68 -11.97
N ASN A 74 27.15 -2.13 -10.84
CA ASN A 74 27.98 -0.92 -10.71
C ASN A 74 27.28 0.44 -10.90
N ASP A 75 25.96 0.47 -11.10
CA ASP A 75 25.16 1.70 -11.12
C ASP A 75 23.80 1.43 -10.45
N PRO A 76 23.78 1.24 -9.11
CA PRO A 76 22.59 0.82 -8.39
C PRO A 76 21.53 1.93 -8.40
N VAL A 77 20.40 1.66 -9.03
CA VAL A 77 19.26 2.57 -9.14
C VAL A 77 17.96 1.79 -9.01
N MET A 78 17.04 2.29 -8.19
CA MET A 78 15.72 1.68 -8.06
C MET A 78 15.03 1.63 -9.44
N PRO A 79 14.55 0.45 -9.88
CA PRO A 79 13.78 0.37 -11.11
C PRO A 79 12.55 1.28 -11.04
N GLY A 80 12.44 2.23 -11.97
CA GLY A 80 11.32 3.20 -11.97
C GLY A 80 9.94 2.53 -12.10
N CYS A 81 9.88 1.33 -12.69
CA CYS A 81 8.66 0.53 -12.77
C CYS A 81 8.15 0.06 -11.40
N LEU A 82 9.02 -0.15 -10.41
CA LEU A 82 8.62 -0.52 -9.05
C LEU A 82 7.96 0.65 -8.32
N GLY A 83 8.44 1.89 -8.57
CA GLY A 83 7.75 3.09 -8.07
C GLY A 83 6.38 3.29 -8.71
N LEU A 84 6.24 2.95 -10.00
CA LEU A 84 4.94 2.94 -10.67
C LEU A 84 4.00 1.86 -10.09
N ASP A 85 4.53 0.67 -9.83
CA ASP A 85 3.77 -0.42 -9.21
C ASP A 85 3.32 -0.05 -7.79
N ALA A 86 4.17 0.61 -7.01
CA ALA A 86 3.81 1.14 -5.69
C ALA A 86 2.56 2.04 -5.76
N MET A 87 2.47 2.92 -6.76
CA MET A 87 1.28 3.76 -6.96
C MET A 87 0.04 2.93 -7.31
N TRP A 88 0.16 1.90 -8.14
CA TRP A 88 -0.97 0.99 -8.43
C TRP A 88 -1.42 0.17 -7.23
N GLN A 89 -0.48 -0.34 -6.44
CA GLN A 89 -0.75 -1.02 -5.18
C GLN A 89 -1.55 -0.11 -4.23
N LEU A 90 -1.16 1.17 -4.08
CA LEU A 90 -1.88 2.14 -3.25
C LEU A 90 -3.29 2.44 -3.78
N VAL A 91 -3.47 2.54 -5.10
CA VAL A 91 -4.80 2.72 -5.70
C VAL A 91 -5.70 1.52 -5.40
N GLY A 92 -5.21 0.30 -5.56
CA GLY A 92 -5.95 -0.91 -5.19
C GLY A 92 -6.28 -0.94 -3.70
N PHE A 93 -5.30 -0.65 -2.84
CA PHE A 93 -5.50 -0.59 -1.39
C PHE A 93 -6.54 0.46 -0.99
N PHE A 94 -6.56 1.63 -1.63
CA PHE A 94 -7.55 2.67 -1.37
C PHE A 94 -8.98 2.19 -1.63
N THR A 95 -9.19 1.34 -2.64
CA THR A 95 -10.53 0.77 -2.91
C THR A 95 -11.00 -0.17 -1.80
N LEU A 96 -10.09 -0.88 -1.13
CA LEU A 96 -10.41 -1.79 -0.02
C LEU A 96 -10.79 -1.02 1.24
N VAL A 97 -10.01 0.01 1.60
CA VAL A 97 -10.28 0.87 2.77
C VAL A 97 -11.62 1.61 2.62
N GLY A 98 -12.05 1.88 1.39
CA GLY A 98 -13.38 2.42 1.11
C GLY A 98 -14.51 1.41 1.30
N GLN A 99 -14.27 0.12 1.05
CA GLN A 99 -15.28 -0.95 1.13
C GLN A 99 -15.65 -1.36 2.56
N ASP A 100 -14.76 -1.17 3.54
CA ASP A 100 -15.08 -1.36 4.98
C ASP A 100 -16.29 -0.51 5.45
N THR A 101 -16.69 0.52 4.69
CA THR A 101 -17.89 1.30 4.99
C THR A 101 -19.21 0.67 4.53
N LEU A 102 -19.17 -0.38 3.70
CA LEU A 102 -20.35 -0.99 3.10
C LEU A 102 -20.77 -2.31 3.76
N GLU A 103 -19.86 -3.04 4.43
CA GLU A 103 -20.17 -4.35 5.01
C GLU A 103 -20.62 -4.29 6.49
N GLU A 104 -20.33 -3.23 7.25
CA GLU A 104 -20.86 -3.08 8.62
C GLU A 104 -22.34 -2.60 8.66
N GLY A 105 -23.01 -2.51 7.52
CA GLY A 105 -24.42 -2.09 7.40
C GLY A 105 -25.45 -3.23 7.42
N GLU A 106 -25.04 -4.50 7.48
CA GLU A 106 -25.95 -5.67 7.39
C GLU A 106 -26.03 -6.55 8.65
N HIS A 107 -25.67 -6.05 9.83
CA HIS A 107 -25.95 -6.72 11.11
C HIS A 107 -26.70 -5.86 12.13
#